data_AF-A0A536C731-F1
#
_entry.id   AF-A0A536C731-F1
#
_cell.length_a   1.000
_cell.length_b   1.000
_cell.length_c   1.000
_cell.angle_alpha   90.00
_cell.angle_beta   90.00
_cell.angle_gamma   90.00
#
_symmetry.space_group_name_H-M   'P 1'
#
loop_
_entity.id
_entity.type
_entity.pdbx_description
1 polymer ?
#
loop_
_entity_poly.entity_id
_entity_poly.type
_entity_poly.pdbx_seq_one_letter_code
_entity_poly.pdbx_strand_id
1 'polypeptide(L)'
;MRQGALAVPLYFVAVGVAHVALALIWSERTSGLPRDGQAFSGTAVLGVGFVFLGLLAFAPALALERSLAALARAVVSGLVVAVAVVAYTASRGYLIGGTTGAAPCIVEPSGPVCAPGAGTYIADAQPDPPVMLFAALAAWALAHAAARLQGRRRSMPRPVATRP
;
A
#
# COMPACT_ATOMS: atom_id res chain seq x y z
N MET A 1 4.36 -22.97 -13.29
CA MET A 1 4.35 -22.22 -12.01
C MET A 1 5.04 -20.84 -12.07
N ARG A 2 5.84 -20.51 -13.11
CA ARG A 2 6.63 -19.26 -13.15
C ARG A 2 5.85 -17.98 -13.53
N GLN A 3 4.62 -18.09 -14.03
CA GLN A 3 3.84 -16.94 -14.52
C GLN A 3 3.15 -16.21 -13.36
N GLY A 4 3.24 -14.89 -13.33
CA GLY A 4 2.71 -14.02 -12.27
C GLY A 4 3.74 -13.60 -11.22
N ALA A 5 4.98 -14.07 -11.29
CA ALA A 5 6.02 -13.79 -10.28
C ALA A 5 6.36 -12.30 -10.18
N LEU A 6 6.38 -11.60 -11.33
CA LEU A 6 6.62 -10.15 -11.38
C LEU A 6 5.58 -9.31 -10.65
N ALA A 7 4.36 -9.83 -10.42
CA ALA A 7 3.29 -9.07 -9.78
C ALA A 7 3.57 -8.81 -8.30
N VAL A 8 4.31 -9.70 -7.63
CA VAL A 8 4.65 -9.59 -6.20
C VAL A 8 5.54 -8.38 -5.91
N PRO A 9 6.73 -8.22 -6.52
CA PRO A 9 7.57 -7.06 -6.26
C PRO A 9 6.91 -5.75 -6.70
N LEU A 10 6.17 -5.77 -7.83
CA LEU A 10 5.46 -4.58 -8.31
C LEU A 10 4.32 -4.17 -7.37
N TYR A 11 3.60 -5.14 -6.80
CA TYR A 11 2.63 -4.88 -5.76
C TYR A 11 3.28 -4.22 -4.54
N PHE A 12 4.42 -4.74 -4.07
CA PHE A 12 5.12 -4.17 -2.90
C PHE A 12 5.59 -2.73 -3.13
N VAL A 13 6.12 -2.43 -4.32
CA VAL A 13 6.47 -1.06 -4.70
C VAL A 13 5.22 -0.17 -4.71
N ALA A 14 4.16 -0.60 -5.39
CA ALA A 14 2.93 0.18 -5.53
C ALA A 14 2.25 0.45 -4.18
N VAL A 15 2.06 -0.59 -3.36
CA VAL A 15 1.43 -0.47 -2.04
C VAL A 15 2.30 0.36 -1.09
N GLY A 16 3.63 0.22 -1.17
CA GLY A 16 4.57 0.99 -0.37
C GLY A 16 4.52 2.48 -0.67
N VAL A 17 4.64 2.85 -1.96
CA VAL A 17 4.51 4.25 -2.41
C VAL A 17 3.15 4.83 -2.01
N ALA A 18 2.07 4.07 -2.19
CA ALA A 18 0.74 4.54 -1.86
C ALA A 18 0.51 4.74 -0.34
N HIS A 19 1.13 3.94 0.52
CA HIS A 19 1.06 4.15 1.98
C HIS A 19 1.91 5.35 2.43
N VAL A 20 3.06 5.60 1.80
CA VAL A 20 3.81 6.84 2.01
C VAL A 20 2.96 8.05 1.61
N ALA A 21 2.34 8.01 0.43
CA ALA A 21 1.46 9.08 -0.03
C ALA A 21 0.26 9.29 0.91
N LEU A 22 -0.37 8.20 1.36
CA LEU A 22 -1.48 8.27 2.30
C LEU A 22 -1.07 8.89 3.64
N ALA A 23 0.09 8.53 4.17
CA ALA A 23 0.66 9.13 5.38
C ALA A 23 0.90 10.65 5.22
N LEU A 24 1.41 11.08 4.07
CA LEU A 24 1.59 12.51 3.77
C LEU A 24 0.25 13.25 3.69
N ILE A 25 -0.73 12.69 2.98
CA ILE A 25 -2.08 13.28 2.86
C ILE A 25 -2.73 13.43 4.24
N TRP A 26 -2.63 12.43 5.11
CA TRP A 26 -3.17 12.54 6.46
C TRP A 26 -2.39 13.53 7.33
N SER A 27 -1.07 13.60 7.21
CA SER A 27 -0.27 14.62 7.89
C SER A 27 -0.70 16.03 7.49
N GLU A 28 -0.95 16.28 6.20
CA GLU A 28 -1.44 17.57 5.72
C GLU A 28 -2.84 17.90 6.25
N ARG A 29 -3.77 16.95 6.16
CA ARG A 29 -5.15 17.12 6.65
C ARG A 29 -5.26 17.34 8.16
N THR A 30 -4.26 16.90 8.91
CA THR A 30 -4.19 17.03 10.37
C THR A 30 -3.14 18.06 10.79
N SER A 31 -2.73 18.94 9.87
CA SER A 31 -1.85 20.05 10.18
C SER A 31 -2.48 20.97 11.23
N GLY A 32 -1.68 21.40 12.21
CA GLY A 32 -2.14 22.21 13.33
C GLY A 32 -2.94 21.46 14.40
N LEU A 33 -3.22 20.17 14.20
CA LEU A 33 -3.84 19.34 15.23
C LEU A 33 -2.79 18.77 16.19
N PRO A 34 -3.17 18.48 17.44
CA PRO A 34 -2.30 17.86 18.44
C PRO A 34 -1.89 16.47 18.00
N ARG A 35 -0.61 16.11 18.14
CA ARG A 35 -0.07 14.82 17.72
C ARG A 35 0.53 14.07 18.89
N ASP A 36 0.30 12.76 18.91
CA ASP A 36 1.05 11.85 19.78
C ASP A 36 2.37 11.48 19.10
N GLY A 37 3.44 12.14 19.54
CA GLY A 37 4.80 11.93 19.01
C GLY A 37 4.91 12.15 17.49
N GLN A 38 5.56 11.21 16.80
CA GLN A 38 5.77 11.25 15.34
C GLN A 38 4.57 10.68 14.55
N ALA A 39 3.39 11.30 14.66
CA ALA A 39 2.19 10.85 13.95
C ALA A 39 2.45 10.65 12.43
N PHE A 40 1.98 9.53 11.89
CA PHE A 40 2.14 9.09 10.49
C PHE A 40 3.53 8.57 10.08
N SER A 41 4.52 8.56 10.99
CA SER A 41 5.85 8.02 10.71
C SER A 41 5.87 6.50 10.52
N GLY A 42 5.06 5.75 11.27
CA GLY A 42 4.99 4.29 11.18
C GLY A 42 4.41 3.82 9.85
N THR A 43 3.31 4.41 9.40
CA THR A 43 2.72 4.14 8.08
C THR A 43 3.69 4.48 6.96
N ALA A 44 4.40 5.62 7.06
CA ALA A 44 5.40 6.03 6.08
C ALA A 44 6.61 5.08 6.07
N VAL A 45 7.18 4.75 7.23
CA VAL A 45 8.32 3.83 7.38
C VAL A 45 7.96 2.44 6.86
N LEU A 46 6.77 1.94 7.18
CA LEU A 46 6.27 0.68 6.64
C LEU A 46 6.17 0.73 5.11
N GLY A 47 5.62 1.82 4.56
CA GLY A 47 5.53 2.03 3.12
C GLY A 47 6.90 2.01 2.45
N VAL A 48 7.89 2.72 3.01
CA VAL A 48 9.28 2.71 2.54
C VAL A 48 9.87 1.29 2.60
N GLY A 49 9.65 0.56 3.70
CA GLY A 49 10.08 -0.83 3.84
C GLY A 49 9.53 -1.74 2.73
N PHE A 50 8.26 -1.59 2.37
CA PHE A 50 7.67 -2.33 1.26
C PHE A 50 8.25 -1.95 -0.11
N VAL A 51 8.58 -0.67 -0.33
CA VAL A 51 9.27 -0.26 -1.56
C VAL A 51 10.62 -0.98 -1.67
N PHE A 52 11.43 -0.98 -0.60
CA PHE A 52 12.71 -1.68 -0.61
C PHE A 52 12.55 -3.19 -0.82
N LEU A 53 11.58 -3.82 -0.14
CA LEU A 53 11.29 -5.25 -0.34
C LEU A 53 10.93 -5.55 -1.80
N GLY A 54 10.09 -4.71 -2.41
CA GLY A 54 9.70 -4.85 -3.81
C GLY A 54 10.89 -4.69 -4.76
N LEU A 55 11.74 -3.69 -4.56
CA LEU A 55 12.94 -3.46 -5.36
C LEU A 55 13.94 -4.62 -5.26
N LEU A 56 14.18 -5.13 -4.06
CA LEU A 56 15.06 -6.28 -3.83
C LEU A 56 14.51 -7.55 -4.51
N ALA A 57 13.20 -7.77 -4.44
CA ALA A 57 12.55 -8.91 -5.06
C ALA A 57 12.37 -8.75 -6.59
N PHE A 58 12.63 -7.58 -7.16
CA PHE A 58 12.38 -7.30 -8.58
C PHE A 58 13.34 -8.07 -9.50
N ALA A 59 14.64 -8.03 -9.22
CA ALA A 59 15.66 -8.71 -10.03
C ALA A 59 15.42 -10.23 -10.19
N PRO A 60 15.20 -11.02 -9.11
CA PRO A 60 14.91 -12.44 -9.24
C PRO A 60 13.57 -12.70 -9.96
N ALA A 61 12.55 -11.85 -9.77
CA ALA A 61 11.29 -11.99 -10.47
C ALA A 61 11.41 -11.73 -11.99
N LEU A 62 12.24 -10.76 -12.39
CA LEU A 62 12.52 -10.46 -13.79
C LEU A 62 13.29 -11.60 -14.47
N ALA A 63 14.13 -12.32 -13.73
CA ALA A 63 14.80 -13.52 -14.25
C ALA A 63 13.80 -14.63 -14.62
N LEU A 64 12.63 -14.68 -13.98
CA LEU A 64 11.58 -15.67 -14.24
C LEU A 64 10.65 -15.27 -15.40
N GLU A 65 10.38 -13.97 -15.57
CA GLU A 65 9.48 -13.44 -16.62
C GLU A 65 10.09 -12.20 -17.28
N ARG A 66 10.56 -12.35 -18.53
CA ARG A 66 11.23 -11.24 -19.26
C ARG A 66 10.36 -10.54 -20.31
N SER A 67 9.15 -11.04 -20.55
CA SER A 67 8.30 -10.49 -21.62
C SER A 67 7.58 -9.22 -21.19
N LEU A 68 7.46 -8.24 -22.10
CA LEU A 68 6.68 -7.02 -21.86
C LEU A 68 5.21 -7.31 -21.51
N ALA A 69 4.61 -8.35 -22.09
CA ALA A 69 3.25 -8.75 -21.76
C ALA A 69 3.12 -9.24 -20.30
N ALA A 70 4.15 -9.91 -19.77
CA ALA A 70 4.20 -10.30 -18.37
C ALA A 70 4.34 -9.06 -17.46
N LEU A 71 5.19 -8.12 -17.84
CA LEU A 71 5.36 -6.85 -17.11
C LEU A 71 4.06 -6.06 -17.05
N ALA A 72 3.40 -5.83 -18.19
CA ALA A 72 2.15 -5.09 -18.25
C ALA A 72 1.06 -5.72 -17.38
N ARG A 73 0.91 -7.05 -17.45
CA ARG A 73 -0.03 -7.80 -16.60
C ARG A 73 0.31 -7.66 -15.12
N ALA A 74 1.58 -7.80 -14.77
CA ALA A 74 2.05 -7.71 -13.39
C ALA A 74 1.84 -6.30 -12.80
N VAL A 75 2.07 -5.25 -13.59
CA VAL A 75 1.77 -3.86 -13.22
C VAL A 75 0.28 -3.71 -12.96
N VAL A 76 -0.59 -4.12 -13.88
CA VAL A 76 -2.05 -4.00 -13.72
C VAL A 76 -2.53 -4.76 -12.49
N SER A 77 -2.14 -6.03 -12.32
CA SER A 77 -2.56 -6.82 -11.17
C SER A 77 -2.02 -6.26 -9.85
N GLY A 78 -0.76 -5.83 -9.83
CA GLY A 78 -0.14 -5.25 -8.64
C GLY A 78 -0.80 -3.95 -8.22
N LEU A 79 -1.10 -3.07 -9.19
CA LEU A 79 -1.81 -1.81 -8.94
C LEU A 79 -3.24 -2.04 -8.44
N VAL A 80 -4.01 -2.94 -9.05
CA VAL A 80 -5.38 -3.24 -8.62
C VAL A 80 -5.41 -3.68 -7.15
N VAL A 81 -4.52 -4.59 -6.78
CA VAL A 81 -4.44 -5.07 -5.39
C VAL A 81 -3.92 -3.99 -4.45
N ALA A 82 -2.90 -3.22 -4.84
CA ALA A 82 -2.39 -2.12 -4.05
C ALA A 82 -3.48 -1.06 -3.77
N VAL A 83 -4.27 -0.69 -4.77
CA VAL A 83 -5.40 0.24 -4.60
C VAL A 83 -6.43 -0.31 -3.61
N ALA A 84 -6.79 -1.59 -3.71
CA ALA A 84 -7.74 -2.19 -2.77
C ALA A 84 -7.22 -2.17 -1.32
N VAL A 85 -5.94 -2.50 -1.11
CA VAL A 85 -5.31 -2.48 0.21
C VAL A 85 -5.21 -1.06 0.76
N VAL A 86 -4.80 -0.09 -0.05
CA VAL A 86 -4.67 1.30 0.37
C VAL A 86 -6.05 1.91 0.66
N ALA A 87 -7.07 1.58 -0.15
CA ALA A 87 -8.45 1.99 0.11
C ALA A 87 -8.99 1.40 1.42
N TYR A 88 -8.65 0.14 1.72
CA TYR A 88 -8.95 -0.47 3.01
C TYR A 88 -8.25 0.24 4.17
N THR A 89 -6.94 0.52 4.06
CA THR A 89 -6.22 1.28 5.09
C THR A 89 -6.83 2.68 5.26
N ALA A 90 -7.15 3.35 4.15
CA ALA A 90 -7.74 4.68 4.15
C ALA A 90 -9.12 4.70 4.81
N SER A 91 -9.94 3.66 4.62
CA SER A 91 -11.27 3.56 5.23
C SER A 91 -11.22 3.33 6.74
N ARG A 92 -10.13 2.77 7.28
CA ARG A 92 -9.91 2.68 8.73
C ARG A 92 -9.52 4.02 9.35
N GLY A 93 -9.04 4.97 8.56
CA GLY A 93 -8.63 6.29 9.03
C GLY A 93 -7.43 6.25 9.97
N TYR A 94 -7.32 7.29 10.78
CA TYR A 94 -6.30 7.44 11.82
C TYR A 94 -6.93 7.43 13.21
N LEU A 95 -6.14 7.11 14.23
CA LEU A 95 -6.63 7.05 15.60
C LEU A 95 -6.73 8.45 16.21
N ILE A 96 -7.81 8.67 16.96
CA ILE A 96 -8.02 9.86 17.77
C ILE A 96 -8.14 9.39 19.22
N GLY A 97 -7.35 9.98 20.12
CA GLY A 97 -7.32 9.62 21.53
C GLY A 97 -7.42 10.84 22.45
N GLY A 98 -7.60 10.58 23.75
CA GLY A 98 -7.63 11.61 24.79
C GLY A 98 -9.02 11.87 25.39
N THR A 99 -9.05 12.69 26.44
CA THR A 99 -10.27 13.10 27.16
C THR A 99 -10.51 14.59 26.95
N THR A 100 -11.70 14.98 26.51
CA THR A 100 -12.09 16.38 26.40
C THR A 100 -12.01 17.07 27.77
N GLY A 101 -11.08 18.01 27.94
CA GLY A 101 -11.02 18.89 29.12
C GLY A 101 -9.91 18.61 30.14
N ALA A 102 -9.03 17.63 29.92
CA ALA A 102 -7.84 17.42 30.75
C ALA A 102 -6.57 17.64 29.92
N ALA A 103 -5.94 18.80 30.07
CA ALA A 103 -4.62 19.04 29.47
C ALA A 103 -3.53 18.53 30.42
N PRO A 104 -2.69 17.55 30.03
CA PRO A 104 -1.44 17.30 30.73
C PRO A 104 -0.48 18.45 30.38
N CYS A 105 -0.54 19.53 31.15
CA CYS A 105 0.43 20.60 31.02
C CYS A 105 1.72 20.14 31.70
N ILE A 106 2.84 20.24 30.98
CA ILE A 106 4.15 20.07 31.58
C ILE A 106 4.40 21.34 32.38
N VAL A 107 4.61 21.20 33.69
CA VAL A 107 4.93 22.34 34.55
C VAL A 107 6.42 22.64 34.39
N GLU A 108 6.74 23.68 33.61
CA GLU A 108 8.08 24.22 33.51
C GLU A 108 8.26 25.41 34.48
N PRO A 109 9.50 25.77 34.88
CA PRO A 109 9.75 26.94 35.72
C PRO A 109 9.27 28.27 35.11
N SER A 110 9.12 28.33 33.78
CA SER A 110 8.60 29.45 32.99
C SER A 110 7.06 29.54 32.96
N GLY A 111 6.36 28.51 33.46
CA GLY A 111 4.91 28.38 33.43
C GLY A 111 4.43 27.04 32.86
N PRO A 112 3.13 26.72 32.95
CA PRO A 112 2.59 25.50 32.38
C PRO A 112 2.65 25.55 30.84
N VAL A 113 3.38 24.61 30.24
CA VAL A 113 3.38 24.38 28.80
C VAL A 113 2.38 23.27 28.51
N CYS A 114 1.20 23.66 28.02
CA CYS A 114 0.21 22.69 27.56
C CYS A 114 0.48 22.38 26.09
N ALA A 115 0.52 21.09 25.73
CA ALA A 115 0.55 20.71 24.32
C ALA A 115 -0.65 21.36 23.61
N PRO A 116 -0.48 21.95 22.41
CA PRO A 116 -1.61 22.48 21.65
C PRO A 116 -2.60 21.34 21.46
N GLY A 117 -3.84 21.48 21.93
CA GLY A 117 -4.84 20.40 21.95
C GLY A 117 -5.52 20.20 23.28
N ALA A 118 -6.85 20.33 23.31
CA ALA A 118 -7.68 20.27 24.51
C ALA A 118 -7.79 18.86 25.16
N GLY A 119 -6.66 18.19 25.38
CA GLY A 119 -6.57 16.82 25.90
C GLY A 119 -6.81 15.74 24.86
N THR A 120 -6.98 16.09 23.57
CA THR A 120 -7.18 15.18 22.44
C THR A 120 -5.95 15.15 21.54
N TYR A 121 -5.59 13.98 20.99
CA TYR A 121 -4.46 13.81 20.09
C TYR A 121 -4.79 12.91 18.89
N ILE A 122 -3.99 13.05 17.84
CA ILE A 122 -4.00 12.15 16.68
C ILE A 122 -2.77 11.26 16.72
N ALA A 123 -3.00 9.98 16.50
CA ALA A 123 -1.95 8.97 16.32
C ALA A 123 -1.97 8.43 14.89
N ASP A 124 -0.93 7.67 14.54
CA ASP A 124 -0.79 7.08 13.23
C ASP A 124 -2.03 6.23 12.86
N ALA A 125 -2.26 6.09 11.57
CA ALA A 125 -3.15 5.06 11.10
C ALA A 125 -2.65 3.69 11.55
N GLN A 126 -3.58 2.76 11.67
CA GLN A 126 -3.24 1.36 11.85
C GLN A 126 -3.18 0.75 10.46
N PRO A 127 -2.03 0.68 9.76
CA PRO A 127 -1.88 -0.25 8.66
C PRO A 127 -2.01 -1.69 9.20
N ASP A 128 -2.36 -2.62 8.32
CA ASP A 128 -2.50 -4.03 8.68
C ASP A 128 -1.40 -4.83 7.95
N PRO A 129 -0.19 -4.94 8.51
CA PRO A 129 0.93 -5.60 7.84
C PRO A 129 0.62 -7.03 7.39
N PRO A 130 -0.11 -7.86 8.17
CA PRO A 130 -0.57 -9.16 7.70
C PRO A 130 -1.40 -9.07 6.42
N VAL A 131 -2.43 -8.21 6.36
CA VAL A 131 -3.24 -8.02 5.14
C VAL A 131 -2.37 -7.57 3.97
N MET A 132 -1.46 -6.62 4.20
CA MET A 132 -0.54 -6.13 3.17
C MET A 132 0.39 -7.24 2.64
N LEU A 133 0.88 -8.13 3.50
CA LEU A 133 1.72 -9.26 3.11
C LEU A 133 0.91 -10.33 2.35
N PHE A 134 -0.25 -10.72 2.86
CA PHE A 134 -1.09 -11.74 2.21
C PHE A 134 -1.66 -11.27 0.87
N ALA A 135 -1.91 -9.97 0.70
CA ALA A 135 -2.35 -9.39 -0.55
C ALA A 135 -1.33 -9.57 -1.69
N ALA A 136 -0.04 -9.78 -1.40
CA ALA A 136 0.94 -10.15 -2.42
C ALA A 136 0.59 -11.48 -3.12
N LEU A 137 -0.01 -12.43 -2.39
CA LEU A 137 -0.51 -13.69 -2.96
C LEU A 137 -1.69 -13.43 -3.91
N ALA A 138 -2.56 -12.47 -3.58
CA ALA A 138 -3.66 -12.08 -4.46
C ALA A 138 -3.14 -11.42 -5.75
N ALA A 139 -2.13 -10.56 -5.66
CA ALA A 139 -1.48 -9.96 -6.83
C ALA A 139 -0.87 -11.02 -7.76
N TRP A 140 -0.15 -11.98 -7.17
CA TRP A 140 0.36 -13.14 -7.91
C TRP A 140 -0.77 -13.96 -8.54
N ALA A 141 -1.79 -14.31 -7.78
CA ALA A 141 -2.90 -15.15 -8.24
C ALA A 141 -3.66 -14.50 -9.41
N LEU A 142 -3.91 -13.20 -9.32
CA LEU A 142 -4.56 -12.42 -10.37
C LEU A 142 -3.71 -12.40 -11.65
N ALA A 143 -2.41 -12.13 -11.52
CA ALA A 143 -1.48 -12.18 -12.65
C ALA A 143 -1.39 -13.59 -13.26
N HIS A 144 -1.38 -14.62 -12.43
CA HIS A 144 -1.34 -16.02 -12.86
C HIS A 144 -2.60 -16.40 -13.64
N ALA A 145 -3.77 -16.04 -13.12
CA ALA A 145 -5.05 -16.29 -13.77
C ALA A 145 -5.15 -15.58 -15.13
N ALA A 146 -4.76 -14.30 -15.18
CA ALA A 146 -4.73 -13.54 -16.43
C ALA A 146 -3.76 -14.15 -17.46
N ALA A 147 -2.63 -14.71 -17.03
CA ALA A 147 -1.70 -15.43 -17.90
C ALA A 147 -2.35 -16.66 -18.56
N ARG A 148 -3.04 -17.47 -17.75
CA ARG A 148 -3.70 -18.68 -18.25
C ARG A 148 -4.83 -18.34 -19.23
N LEU A 149 -5.60 -17.28 -18.96
CA LEU A 149 -6.68 -16.84 -19.84
C LEU A 149 -6.15 -16.34 -21.20
N GLN A 150 -5.06 -15.58 -21.21
CA GLN A 150 -4.40 -15.14 -22.44
C GLN A 150 -3.86 -16.32 -23.26
N GLY A 151 -3.27 -17.32 -22.60
CA GLY A 151 -2.81 -18.56 -23.24
C GLY A 151 -3.96 -19.30 -23.93
N ARG A 152 -5.08 -19.50 -23.23
CA ARG A 152 -6.28 -20.16 -23.78
C ARG A 152 -6.86 -19.44 -25.00
N ARG A 153 -6.89 -18.10 -24.99
CA ARG A 153 -7.36 -17.32 -26.14
C ARG A 153 -6.47 -17.45 -27.37
N ARG A 154 -5.15 -17.58 -27.18
CA ARG A 154 -4.19 -17.77 -28.28
C ARG A 154 -4.26 -19.17 -28.90
N SER A 155 -4.68 -20.18 -28.14
CA SER A 155 -4.81 -21.56 -28.62
C SER A 155 -6.14 -21.87 -29.31
N MET A 156 -7.14 -20.99 -29.24
CA MET A 156 -8.36 -21.17 -30.03
C MET A 156 -8.08 -20.93 -31.52
N PRO A 157 -8.47 -21.84 -32.42
CA PRO A 157 -8.33 -21.62 -33.85
C PRO A 157 -9.13 -20.38 -34.24
N ARG A 158 -8.49 -19.47 -34.99
CA ARG A 158 -9.16 -18.31 -35.58
C ARG A 158 -10.29 -18.85 -36.49
N PRO A 159 -11.53 -18.36 -36.36
CA PRO A 159 -12.58 -18.73 -37.31
C PRO A 159 -12.08 -18.37 -38.71
N VAL A 160 -11.97 -19.37 -39.57
CA VAL A 160 -11.65 -19.19 -40.99
C VAL A 160 -12.83 -18.41 -41.55
N ALA A 161 -12.58 -17.16 -41.94
CA ALA A 161 -13.56 -16.36 -42.65
C ALA A 161 -13.83 -17.06 -43.98
N THR A 162 -14.96 -17.76 -44.07
CA THR A 162 -15.52 -18.20 -45.35
C THR A 162 -15.90 -16.94 -46.10
N ARG A 163 -15.08 -16.55 -47.09
CA ARG A 163 -15.48 -15.52 -48.06
C ARG A 163 -16.59 -16.10 -48.93
N PRO A 164 -17.65 -15.33 -49.23
CA PRO A 164 -18.69 -15.71 -50.18
C PRO A 164 -18.16 -15.81 -51.62
#